data_AF-A0A2D6DK68-F1
#
_entry.id   AF-A0A2D6DK68-F1
#
_cell.length_a   1.000
_cell.length_b   1.000
_cell.length_c   1.000
_cell.angle_alpha   90.00
_cell.angle_beta   90.00
_cell.angle_gamma   90.00
#
_symmetry.space_group_name_H-M   'P 1'
#
loop_
_entity.id
_entity.type
_entity.pdbx_description
1 polymer ?
#
loop_
_entity_poly.entity_id
_entity_poly.type
_entity_poly.pdbx_seq_one_letter_code
_entity_poly.pdbx_strand_id
1 'polypeptide(L)'
;MEFPGVHKMDIQQGNIITDDMVELLRPGMTRSQVQYVMGTPLIVDTFNDNHWDYVYQLQLGEGGSQEQKLRIIFVNDRVSEIQR
;
A
#
# COMPACT_ATOMS: atom_id res chain seq x y z
N MET A 1 -29.38 13.26 26.95
CA MET A 1 -28.82 11.95 26.53
C MET A 1 -27.46 12.25 25.93
N GLU A 2 -26.42 12.00 26.71
CA GLU A 2 -25.03 12.18 26.30
C GLU A 2 -24.62 10.94 25.50
N PHE A 3 -24.17 11.15 24.26
CA PHE A 3 -23.66 10.06 23.43
C PHE A 3 -22.31 9.60 24.03
N PRO A 4 -22.16 8.33 24.46
CA PRO A 4 -20.91 7.85 25.00
C PRO A 4 -19.87 7.90 23.88
N GLY A 5 -18.75 8.56 24.16
CA GLY A 5 -17.68 8.83 23.21
C GLY A 5 -17.32 7.58 22.41
N VAL A 6 -17.39 7.72 21.10
CA VAL A 6 -16.81 6.74 20.16
C VAL A 6 -15.34 6.65 20.51
N HIS A 7 -14.96 5.60 21.23
CA HIS A 7 -13.60 5.14 21.26
C HIS A 7 -13.33 4.66 19.84
N LYS A 8 -12.76 5.54 19.01
CA LYS A 8 -12.18 5.11 17.74
C LYS A 8 -11.02 4.23 18.17
N MET A 9 -11.26 2.92 18.26
CA MET A 9 -10.18 1.97 18.17
C MET A 9 -9.40 2.41 16.93
N ASP A 10 -8.10 2.64 17.07
CA ASP A 10 -7.18 2.70 15.93
C ASP A 10 -7.19 1.30 15.31
N ILE A 11 -8.30 0.96 14.64
CA ILE A 11 -8.39 -0.21 13.80
C ILE A 11 -7.36 0.09 12.73
N GLN A 12 -6.23 -0.61 12.77
CA GLN A 12 -5.27 -0.62 11.68
C GLN A 12 -5.99 -1.17 10.45
N GLN A 13 -6.63 -0.28 9.71
CA GLN A 13 -7.32 -0.56 8.47
C GLN A 13 -6.27 -0.54 7.35
N GLY A 14 -5.56 -1.64 7.17
CA GLY A 14 -4.68 -1.78 6.01
C GLY A 14 -3.54 -2.75 6.20
N ASN A 15 -2.92 -3.12 5.09
CA ASN A 15 -1.61 -3.74 5.10
C ASN A 15 -0.60 -2.71 5.63
N ILE A 16 0.12 -3.02 6.71
CA ILE A 16 1.24 -2.19 7.17
C ILE A 16 2.36 -2.36 6.15
N ILE A 17 2.65 -1.31 5.39
CA ILE A 17 3.79 -1.27 4.48
C ILE A 17 4.81 -0.30 5.05
N THR A 18 6.02 -0.80 5.26
CA THR A 18 7.15 0.00 5.77
C THR A 18 7.93 0.62 4.62
N ASP A 19 8.75 1.64 4.92
CA ASP A 19 9.67 2.23 3.94
C ASP A 19 10.56 1.15 3.31
N ASP A 20 11.08 0.21 4.12
CA ASP A 20 11.89 -0.92 3.64
C ASP A 20 11.16 -1.75 2.56
N MET A 21 9.84 -1.97 2.70
CA MET A 21 9.06 -2.72 1.71
C MET A 21 8.95 -1.95 0.39
N VAL A 22 8.80 -0.63 0.45
CA VAL A 22 8.78 0.23 -0.73
C VAL A 22 10.16 0.27 -1.40
N GLU A 23 11.25 0.28 -0.62
CA GLU A 23 12.63 0.23 -1.13
C GLU A 23 12.97 -1.11 -1.82
N LEU A 24 12.29 -2.20 -1.42
CA LEU A 24 12.44 -3.49 -2.06
C LEU A 24 11.79 -3.54 -3.46
N LEU A 25 10.87 -2.63 -3.78
CA LEU A 25 10.26 -2.57 -5.09
C LEU A 25 11.22 -2.08 -6.16
N ARG A 26 11.21 -2.77 -7.31
CA ARG A 26 12.06 -2.44 -8.46
C ARG A 26 11.30 -2.51 -9.77
N PRO A 27 11.61 -1.62 -10.73
CA PRO A 27 11.14 -1.80 -12.11
C PRO A 27 11.52 -3.17 -12.66
N GLY A 28 10.61 -3.77 -13.42
CA GLY A 28 10.76 -5.11 -14.00
C GLY A 28 10.24 -6.25 -13.14
N MET A 29 9.87 -6.02 -11.87
CA MET A 29 9.23 -7.02 -11.01
C MET A 29 7.89 -7.48 -11.58
N THR A 30 7.54 -8.75 -11.40
CA THR A 30 6.20 -9.24 -11.77
C THR A 30 5.15 -8.88 -10.72
N ARG A 31 3.86 -8.94 -11.08
CA ARG A 31 2.75 -8.72 -10.13
C ARG A 31 2.87 -9.60 -8.88
N SER A 32 3.23 -10.88 -9.04
CA SER A 32 3.45 -11.79 -7.91
C SER A 32 4.61 -11.39 -7.00
N GLN A 33 5.71 -10.86 -7.57
CA GLN A 33 6.84 -10.38 -6.78
C GLN A 33 6.48 -9.13 -6.00
N VAL A 34 5.76 -8.20 -6.62
CA VAL A 34 5.22 -7.02 -5.94
C VAL A 34 4.29 -7.43 -4.81
N GLN A 35 3.39 -8.38 -5.04
CA GLN A 35 2.48 -8.90 -4.02
C GLN A 35 3.21 -9.59 -2.86
N TYR A 36 4.32 -10.28 -3.15
CA TYR A 36 5.14 -10.91 -2.12
C TYR A 36 5.82 -9.87 -1.21
N VAL A 37 6.27 -8.75 -1.79
CA VAL A 37 6.93 -7.65 -1.06
C VAL A 37 5.93 -6.77 -0.32
N MET A 38 4.85 -6.37 -0.99
CA MET A 38 3.90 -5.34 -0.52
C MET A 38 2.62 -5.92 0.11
N GLY A 39 2.46 -7.25 0.04
CA GLY A 39 1.22 -7.92 0.39
C GLY A 39 0.16 -7.85 -0.72
N THR A 40 -0.99 -8.47 -0.44
CA THR A 40 -2.11 -8.49 -1.37
C THR A 40 -2.76 -7.10 -1.42
N PRO A 41 -2.79 -6.44 -2.59
CA PRO A 41 -3.49 -5.16 -2.71
C PRO A 41 -4.96 -5.35 -2.35
N LEU A 42 -5.53 -4.40 -1.62
CA LEU A 42 -6.92 -4.47 -1.15
C LEU A 42 -7.93 -4.41 -2.32
N ILE A 43 -7.51 -3.89 -3.47
CA ILE A 43 -8.30 -3.76 -4.68
C ILE A 43 -7.45 -4.26 -5.85
N VAL A 44 -7.82 -5.41 -6.42
CA VAL A 44 -7.35 -5.86 -7.73
C VAL A 44 -8.50 -5.67 -8.69
N ASP A 45 -8.41 -4.69 -9.58
CA ASP A 45 -9.42 -4.52 -10.63
C ASP A 45 -9.22 -5.61 -11.69
N THR A 46 -10.15 -6.55 -11.76
CA THR A 46 -10.07 -7.70 -12.67
C THR A 46 -10.28 -7.34 -14.14
N PHE A 47 -10.60 -6.09 -14.46
CA PHE A 47 -10.98 -5.64 -15.81
C PHE A 47 -9.96 -4.70 -16.46
N ASN A 48 -9.17 -3.95 -15.68
CA ASN A 48 -8.07 -3.09 -16.14
C ASN A 48 -6.91 -3.06 -15.13
N ASP A 49 -6.20 -4.18 -15.01
CA ASP A 49 -5.16 -4.47 -14.01
C ASP A 49 -3.78 -3.82 -14.29
N ASN A 50 -3.73 -2.72 -15.05
CA ASN A 50 -2.45 -2.14 -15.46
C ASN A 50 -1.78 -1.31 -14.36
N HIS A 51 -2.43 -1.11 -13.21
CA HIS A 51 -1.80 -0.47 -12.07
C HIS A 51 -2.41 -0.94 -10.75
N TRP A 52 -1.60 -0.95 -9.70
CA TRP A 52 -2.03 -1.20 -8.33
C TRP A 52 -1.78 0.04 -7.49
N ASP A 53 -2.81 0.47 -6.76
CA ASP A 53 -2.72 1.55 -5.78
C ASP A 53 -2.63 0.95 -4.37
N TYR A 54 -1.56 1.27 -3.67
CA TYR A 54 -1.30 0.90 -2.28
C TYR A 54 -1.40 2.14 -1.41
N VAL A 55 -2.23 2.09 -0.37
CA VAL A 55 -2.22 3.09 0.70
C VAL A 55 -1.40 2.50 1.85
N TYR A 56 -0.37 3.22 2.27
CA TYR A 56 0.49 2.78 3.36
C TYR A 56 0.67 3.87 4.40
N GLN A 57 0.87 3.44 5.65
CA GLN A 57 1.07 4.30 6.79
C GLN A 57 2.51 4.17 7.24
N LEU A 58 3.34 5.15 6.88
CA LEU A 58 4.72 5.23 7.30
C LEU A 58 4.77 5.65 8.78
N GLN A 59 5.17 4.73 9.65
CA GLN A 59 5.35 5.00 11.07
C GLN A 59 6.73 5.62 11.30
N LEU A 60 6.76 6.93 11.56
CA LEU A 60 7.97 7.65 11.93
C LEU A 60 8.21 7.42 13.44
N GLY A 61 9.44 7.11 13.82
CA GLY A 61 9.82 6.62 15.16
C GLY A 61 9.43 7.49 16.36
N GLU A 62 8.92 8.71 16.14
CA GLU A 62 8.43 9.63 17.18
C GLU A 62 6.89 9.65 17.32
N GLY A 63 6.22 8.55 16.97
CA GLY A 63 4.77 8.40 17.13
C GLY A 63 3.92 9.13 16.08
N GLY A 64 4.58 9.76 15.10
CA GLY A 64 3.93 10.25 13.90
C GLY A 64 3.70 9.11 12.92
N SER A 65 2.50 9.03 12.35
CA SER A 65 2.23 8.15 11.23
C SER A 65 1.77 8.96 10.04
N GLN A 66 2.44 8.83 8.90
CA GLN A 66 2.07 9.52 7.67
C GLN A 66 1.42 8.54 6.72
N GLU A 67 0.19 8.84 6.29
CA GLU A 67 -0.42 8.11 5.19
C GLU A 67 0.20 8.58 3.86
N GLN A 68 0.67 7.63 3.06
CA GLN A 68 1.18 7.84 1.72
C GLN A 68 0.48 6.88 0.74
N LYS A 69 0.46 7.26 -0.53
CA LYS A 69 -0.15 6.47 -1.60
C LYS A 69 0.93 6.13 -2.63
N LEU A 70 1.09 4.84 -2.89
CA LEU A 70 1.99 4.34 -3.90
C LEU A 70 1.17 3.78 -5.07
N ARG A 71 1.44 4.24 -6.28
CA ARG A 71 0.88 3.68 -7.50
C ARG A 71 1.96 2.94 -8.27
N ILE A 72 1.72 1.66 -8.52
CA ILE A 72 2.62 0.79 -9.28
C ILE A 72 1.96 0.54 -10.63
N ILE A 73 2.62 0.93 -11.73
CA ILE A 73 2.12 0.73 -13.09
C ILE A 73 2.78 -0.51 -13.68
N PHE A 74 1.98 -1.38 -14.29
CA PHE A 74 2.39 -2.61 -14.95
C PHE A 74 2.23 -2.52 -16.46
N VAL A 75 3.25 -2.97 -17.19
CA VAL A 75 3.24 -3.15 -18.64
C VAL A 75 3.81 -4.54 -18.94
N ASN A 76 3.09 -5.35 -19.71
CA ASN A 76 3.47 -6.75 -19.99
C ASN A 76 3.72 -7.58 -18.72
N ASP A 77 2.85 -7.44 -17.70
CA ASP A 77 2.95 -8.13 -16.39
C ASP A 77 4.21 -7.78 -15.58
N ARG A 78 4.83 -6.62 -15.86
CA ARG A 78 6.01 -6.16 -15.14
C ARG A 78 5.89 -4.71 -14.72
N VAL A 79 6.47 -4.36 -13.58
CA VAL A 79 6.54 -2.98 -13.09
C VAL A 79 7.26 -2.12 -14.12
N SER A 80 6.55 -1.15 -14.67
CA SER A 80 7.10 -0.15 -15.57
C SER A 80 7.44 1.13 -14.83
N GLU A 81 6.59 1.54 -13.88
CA GLU A 81 6.74 2.80 -13.16
C GLU A 81 6.20 2.68 -11.74
N ILE A 82 6.82 3.40 -10.81
CA ILE A 82 6.41 3.48 -9.40
C ILE A 82 6.27 4.97 -9.05
N GLN A 83 5.05 5.39 -8.69
CA GLN A 83 4.71 6.76 -8.28
C GLN A 83 4.42 6.78 -6.78
N ARG A 84 4.93 7.77 -6.06
CA ARG A 84 4.87 7.92 -4.60
C ARG A 84 4.42 9.32 -4.21
#